data_AF-A0A3N4SJ55-F1
#
_entry.id   AF-A0A3N4SJ55-F1
#
_cell.length_a   1.000
_cell.length_b   1.000
_cell.length_c   1.000
_cell.angle_alpha   90.00
_cell.angle_beta   90.00
_cell.angle_gamma   90.00
#
_symmetry.space_group_name_H-M   'P 1'
#
loop_
_entity.id
_entity.type
_entity.pdbx_description
1 polymer ?
#
loop_
_entity_poly.entity_id
_entity_poly.type
_entity_poly.pdbx_seq_one_letter_code
_entity_poly.pdbx_strand_id
1 'polypeptide(L)'
;MTAAADAAQGLGLPGFALTPTPWLRAALPLTPGALLTLEDDRGPALRLVCWRTEYERSAYRLPWPRTTGCAVVIRPDLLDILSERASAPIVTREVFMRLTSTTAGA
;
A
#
# COMPACT_ATOMS: atom_id res chain seq x y z
N MET A 1 22.76 5.16 29.36
CA MET A 1 21.36 5.59 29.13
C MET A 1 20.88 4.91 27.87
N THR A 2 19.90 4.03 28.03
CA THR A 2 19.36 3.16 26.98
C THR A 2 18.43 3.99 26.10
N ALA A 3 18.80 4.21 24.83
CA ALA A 3 17.92 4.81 23.83
C ALA A 3 16.84 3.81 23.45
N ALA A 4 15.75 3.79 24.21
CA ALA A 4 14.67 2.80 24.13
C ALA A 4 13.30 3.40 23.75
N ALA A 5 13.24 4.61 23.19
CA ALA A 5 11.96 5.28 22.94
C ALA A 5 11.50 5.28 21.47
N ASP A 6 12.40 5.54 20.51
CA ASP A 6 11.93 6.00 19.18
C ASP A 6 11.47 4.89 18.23
N ALA A 7 11.86 3.63 18.50
CA ALA A 7 11.48 2.48 17.68
C ALA A 7 10.34 1.63 18.27
N ALA A 8 9.94 1.87 19.52
CA ALA A 8 8.97 1.04 20.23
C ALA A 8 7.53 1.14 19.67
N GLN A 9 7.23 2.18 18.87
CA GLN A 9 5.90 2.42 18.29
C GLN A 9 5.87 2.53 16.74
N GLY A 10 6.91 2.06 16.04
CA GLY A 10 6.87 1.94 14.58
C GLY A 10 7.23 3.24 13.85
N LEU A 11 8.51 3.33 13.46
CA LEU A 11 9.03 4.35 12.55
C LEU A 11 8.48 4.14 11.13
N GLY A 12 7.27 4.62 10.89
CA GLY A 12 6.73 4.75 9.55
C GLY A 12 6.37 3.44 8.85
N LEU A 13 6.25 2.33 9.59
CA LEU A 13 5.67 1.10 9.05
C LEU A 13 4.15 1.19 9.14
N PRO A 14 3.39 0.83 8.09
CA PRO A 14 1.96 0.71 8.25
C PRO A 14 1.67 -0.34 9.34
N GLY A 15 0.77 -0.01 10.27
CA GLY A 15 0.39 -0.91 11.37
C GLY A 15 -0.34 -2.18 10.91
N PHE A 16 -0.53 -2.33 9.60
CA PHE A 16 -1.17 -3.46 8.95
C PHE A 16 -0.51 -3.70 7.59
N ALA A 17 -0.51 -4.95 7.13
CA ALA A 17 -0.18 -5.32 5.76
C ALA A 17 -1.45 -5.82 5.07
N LEU A 18 -1.68 -5.40 3.83
CA LEU A 18 -2.75 -5.95 3.02
C LEU A 18 -2.33 -7.33 2.52
N THR A 19 -3.11 -8.35 2.85
CA THR A 19 -2.92 -9.70 2.34
C THR A 19 -4.04 -10.06 1.37
N PRO A 20 -3.73 -10.64 0.20
CA PRO A 20 -4.75 -11.18 -0.71
C PRO A 20 -5.63 -12.18 0.03
N THR A 21 -6.95 -12.00 -0.05
CA THR A 21 -7.90 -12.95 0.55
C THR A 21 -7.78 -14.31 -0.14
N PRO A 22 -8.16 -15.42 0.53
CA PRO A 22 -8.19 -16.74 -0.11
C PRO A 22 -9.02 -16.77 -1.40
N TRP A 23 -10.13 -16.02 -1.44
CA TRP A 23 -10.96 -15.89 -2.64
C TRP A 23 -10.18 -15.24 -3.79
N LEU A 24 -9.44 -14.15 -3.54
CA LEU A 24 -8.66 -13.47 -4.57
C LEU A 24 -7.58 -14.39 -5.15
N ARG A 25 -6.95 -15.21 -4.30
CA ARG A 25 -5.97 -16.23 -4.71
C ARG A 25 -6.57 -17.41 -5.47
N ALA A 26 -7.85 -17.72 -5.27
CA ALA A 26 -8.56 -18.75 -6.04
C ALA A 26 -9.09 -18.19 -7.36
N ALA A 27 -9.54 -16.93 -7.37
CA ALA A 27 -10.03 -16.24 -8.55
C ALA A 27 -8.92 -15.96 -9.56
N LEU A 28 -7.71 -15.65 -9.10
CA LEU A 28 -6.53 -15.45 -9.91
C LEU A 28 -5.55 -16.57 -9.55
N PRO A 29 -5.30 -17.55 -10.42
CA PRO A 29 -4.44 -18.70 -10.12
C PRO A 29 -2.95 -18.30 -10.05
N LEU A 30 -2.62 -17.45 -9.08
CA LEU A 30 -1.31 -16.83 -8.92
C LEU A 30 -0.46 -17.63 -7.95
N THR A 31 0.84 -17.67 -8.24
CA THR A 31 1.84 -18.32 -7.41
C THR A 31 2.73 -17.27 -6.71
N PRO A 32 3.33 -17.60 -5.55
CA PRO A 32 4.31 -16.72 -4.94
C PRO A 32 5.52 -16.51 -5.86
N GLY A 33 5.89 -15.25 -6.09
CA GLY A 33 7.07 -14.87 -6.87
C GLY A 33 8.11 -14.16 -6.01
N ALA A 34 8.63 -13.04 -6.52
CA ALA A 34 9.51 -12.15 -5.75
C ALA A 34 8.85 -11.63 -4.45
N LEU A 35 9.66 -11.03 -3.56
CA LEU A 35 9.18 -10.48 -2.29
C LEU A 35 7.95 -9.59 -2.49
N LEU A 36 6.87 -9.88 -1.76
CA LEU A 36 5.58 -9.17 -1.82
C LEU A 36 4.89 -9.19 -3.19
N THR A 37 5.19 -10.19 -4.03
CA THR A 37 4.65 -10.33 -5.39
C THR A 37 4.03 -11.72 -5.59
N LEU A 38 2.90 -11.75 -6.30
CA LEU A 38 2.31 -12.94 -6.86
C LEU A 38 2.40 -12.87 -8.40
N GLU A 39 2.67 -14.01 -9.02
CA GLU A 39 2.99 -14.13 -10.45
C GLU A 39 2.08 -15.17 -11.13
N ASP A 40 1.97 -15.04 -12.45
CA ASP A 40 1.46 -16.06 -13.35
C ASP A 40 2.48 -16.36 -14.47
N ASP A 41 2.09 -17.10 -15.49
CA ASP A 41 2.93 -17.44 -16.65
C ASP A 41 3.42 -16.22 -17.44
N ARG A 42 2.76 -15.07 -17.29
CA ARG A 42 3.12 -13.78 -17.91
C ARG A 42 3.93 -12.88 -16.97
N GLY A 43 4.29 -13.37 -15.78
CA GLY A 43 5.14 -12.70 -14.81
C GLY A 43 4.35 -12.02 -13.67
N PRO A 44 4.86 -10.92 -13.08
CA PRO A 44 4.20 -10.21 -11.98
C PRO A 44 2.75 -9.83 -12.29
N ALA A 45 1.86 -10.31 -11.44
CA ALA A 45 0.42 -10.20 -11.59
C ALA A 45 -0.21 -9.35 -10.48
N LEU A 46 0.26 -9.51 -9.24
CA LEU A 46 -0.21 -8.77 -8.07
C LEU A 46 0.98 -8.42 -7.17
N ARG A 47 1.05 -7.19 -6.68
CA ARG A 47 2.14 -6.74 -5.80
C ARG A 47 1.62 -5.88 -4.65
N LEU A 48 2.12 -6.16 -3.44
CA LEU A 48 1.95 -5.25 -2.31
C LEU A 48 3.03 -4.16 -2.38
N VAL A 49 2.59 -2.92 -2.51
CA VAL A 49 3.43 -1.72 -2.44
C VAL A 49 3.26 -1.11 -1.06
N CYS A 50 4.35 -0.98 -0.31
CA CYS A 50 4.36 -0.31 0.99
C CYS A 50 5.16 0.99 0.87
N TRP A 51 4.61 2.10 1.35
CA TRP A 51 5.36 3.35 1.50
C TRP A 51 5.58 3.66 2.97
N ARG A 52 6.82 4.07 3.23
CA ARG A 52 7.25 4.59 4.52
C ARG A 52 7.13 6.10 4.51
N THR A 53 7.22 6.67 5.69
CA THR A 53 7.00 8.09 5.84
C THR A 53 8.02 9.01 5.21
N GLU A 54 7.53 10.05 4.51
CA GLU A 54 8.24 11.31 4.30
C GLU A 54 8.25 12.16 5.58
N TYR A 55 9.44 12.57 6.02
CA TYR A 55 9.61 13.46 7.18
C TYR A 55 9.48 14.92 6.74
N GLU A 56 8.63 15.69 7.41
CA GLU A 56 8.61 17.15 7.26
C GLU A 56 9.81 17.77 7.97
N ARG A 57 10.62 18.57 7.27
CA ARG A 57 11.63 19.42 7.90
C ARG A 57 10.94 20.68 8.46
N SER A 58 10.49 20.66 9.71
CA SER A 58 10.05 21.89 10.41
C SER A 58 11.23 22.57 11.12
N ALA A 59 11.12 23.88 11.35
CA ALA A 59 12.10 24.70 12.07
C ALA A 59 12.44 24.17 13.49
N TYR A 60 11.62 23.26 14.04
CA TYR A 60 11.77 22.66 15.36
C TYR A 60 12.40 21.24 15.36
N ARG A 61 12.85 20.72 14.20
CA ARG A 61 13.63 19.46 14.04
C ARG A 61 13.07 18.20 14.72
N LEU A 62 11.75 18.09 14.93
CA LEU A 62 11.14 16.82 15.34
C LEU A 62 10.59 16.09 14.11
N PRO A 63 11.14 14.92 13.74
CA PRO A 63 10.77 14.18 12.54
C PRO A 63 9.42 13.49 12.74
N TRP A 64 8.32 14.18 12.43
CA TRP A 64 6.99 13.58 12.48
C TRP A 64 6.63 12.90 11.16
N PRO A 65 6.11 11.66 11.23
CA PRO A 65 5.74 10.97 10.03
C PRO A 65 4.42 11.50 9.42
N ARG A 66 4.41 11.98 8.16
CA ARG A 66 3.19 12.42 7.45
C ARG A 66 2.40 11.35 6.70
N THR A 67 3.04 10.34 6.10
CA THR A 67 2.34 9.40 5.20
C THR A 67 2.91 7.99 5.28
N THR A 68 2.17 7.07 5.91
CA THR A 68 2.46 5.63 5.92
C THR A 68 1.32 4.88 5.26
N GLY A 69 1.61 3.74 4.64
CA GLY A 69 0.54 2.92 4.06
C GLY A 69 1.02 1.80 3.17
N CYS A 70 0.05 1.07 2.64
CA CYS A 70 0.28 0.10 1.60
C CYS A 70 -0.92 0.02 0.65
N ALA A 71 -0.66 -0.42 -0.58
CA ALA A 71 -1.66 -0.71 -1.59
C ALA A 71 -1.33 -2.03 -2.28
N VAL A 72 -2.37 -2.73 -2.75
CA VAL A 72 -2.22 -3.85 -3.66
C VAL A 72 -2.40 -3.32 -5.08
N VAL A 73 -1.38 -3.52 -5.91
CA VAL A 73 -1.42 -3.20 -7.34
C VAL A 73 -1.61 -4.51 -8.10
N ILE A 74 -2.49 -4.50 -9.08
CA ILE A 74 -2.81 -5.66 -9.91
C ILE A 74 -2.58 -5.32 -11.39
N ARG A 75 -2.14 -6.29 -12.17
CA ARG A 75 -1.99 -6.15 -13.62
C ARG A 75 -3.38 -5.92 -14.26
N PRO A 76 -3.54 -4.95 -15.18
CA PRO A 76 -4.86 -4.53 -15.65
C PRO A 76 -5.71 -5.64 -16.29
N ASP A 77 -5.09 -6.57 -17.02
CA ASP A 77 -5.79 -7.69 -17.69
C ASP A 77 -6.47 -8.65 -16.71
N LEU A 78 -6.02 -8.68 -15.44
CA LEU A 78 -6.63 -9.52 -14.41
C LEU A 78 -7.91 -8.89 -13.83
N LEU A 79 -8.16 -7.61 -14.08
CA LEU A 79 -9.39 -6.95 -13.65
C LEU A 79 -10.62 -7.51 -14.37
N ASP A 80 -10.47 -7.88 -15.65
CA ASP A 80 -11.53 -8.51 -16.44
C ASP A 80 -11.89 -9.88 -15.84
N ILE A 81 -10.88 -10.69 -15.52
CA ILE A 81 -11.06 -12.00 -14.86
C ILE A 81 -11.75 -11.84 -13.50
N LEU A 82 -11.37 -10.82 -12.71
CA LEU A 82 -12.03 -10.54 -11.45
C LEU A 82 -13.50 -10.14 -11.66
N SER A 83 -13.78 -9.34 -12.69
CA SER A 83 -15.14 -8.88 -13.00
C SER A 83 -16.05 -10.04 -13.39
N GLU A 84 -15.53 -11.02 -14.14
CA GLU A 84 -16.26 -12.23 -14.51
C GLU A 84 -16.51 -13.16 -13.32
N ARG A 85 -15.54 -13.26 -12.40
CA ARG A 85 -15.60 -14.21 -11.26
C ARG A 85 -16.26 -13.65 -10.02
N ALA A 86 -16.36 -12.32 -9.89
CA ALA A 86 -16.97 -11.68 -8.73
C ALA A 86 -18.49 -11.86 -8.77
N SER A 87 -19.04 -12.46 -7.71
CA SER A 87 -20.50 -12.57 -7.53
C SER A 87 -21.16 -11.23 -7.18
N ALA A 88 -20.36 -10.21 -6.89
CA ALA A 88 -20.79 -8.84 -6.61
C ALA A 88 -20.10 -7.87 -7.59
N PRO A 89 -20.75 -6.76 -7.96
CA PRO A 89 -20.16 -5.79 -8.87
C PRO A 89 -18.87 -5.21 -8.28
N ILE A 90 -17.81 -5.18 -9.10
CA ILE A 90 -16.58 -4.50 -8.74
C ILE A 90 -16.84 -3.00 -8.75
N VAL A 91 -16.63 -2.34 -7.61
CA VAL A 91 -16.77 -0.90 -7.48
C VAL A 91 -15.40 -0.26 -7.59
N THR A 92 -15.11 0.34 -8.75
CA THR A 92 -13.94 1.18 -8.93
C THR A 92 -14.21 2.57 -8.35
N ARG A 93 -13.32 3.06 -7.47
CA ARG A 93 -13.39 4.43 -6.93
C ARG A 93 -12.09 5.15 -7.20
N GLU A 94 -12.18 6.30 -7.84
CA GLU A 94 -11.07 7.24 -7.92
C GLU A 94 -11.05 8.09 -6.65
N VAL A 95 -9.93 8.04 -5.92
CA VAL A 95 -9.73 8.83 -4.72
C VAL A 95 -8.76 9.95 -5.04
N PHE A 96 -9.27 11.17 -5.19
CA PHE A 96 -8.46 12.37 -5.34
C PHE A 96 -8.08 12.89 -3.96
N MET A 97 -6.80 12.79 -3.60
CA MET A 97 -6.29 13.49 -2.41
C MET A 97 -5.99 14.94 -2.79
N ARG A 98 -6.72 15.88 -2.19
CA ARG A 98 -6.44 17.32 -2.32
C ARG A 98 -5.25 17.64 -1.42
N LEU A 99 -4.10 17.87 -2.02
CA LEU A 99 -2.93 18.38 -1.29
C LEU A 99 -3.23 19.82 -0.86
N THR A 100 -3.58 20.01 0.40
CA THR A 100 -3.68 21.36 0.98
C THR A 100 -2.27 21.87 1.23
N SER A 101 -1.76 22.71 0.35
CA SER A 101 -0.58 23.52 0.65
C SER A 101 -0.97 24.56 1.69
N THR A 102 -0.62 24.32 2.95
CA THR A 102 -0.62 25.38 3.96
C THR A 102 0.53 26.32 3.61
N THR A 103 0.22 27.41 2.92
CA THR A 103 1.16 28.53 2.77
C THR A 103 1.32 29.15 4.16
N ALA A 104 2.40 28.80 4.86
CA ALA A 104 2.81 29.54 6.04
C ALA A 104 3.17 30.97 5.58
N GLY A 105 2.44 31.95 6.11
CA GLY A 105 2.61 33.37 5.81
C GLY A 105 4.04 33.84 6.08
N ALA A 106 4.48 34.74 5.21
CA ALA A 106 5.73 35.50 5.30
C ALA A 106 5.80 36.38 6.54
#